data_AF-A0AAN4VMU0-F1
#
_entry.id   AF-A0AAN4VMU0-F1
#
_cell.length_a   1.000
_cell.length_b   1.000
_cell.length_c   1.000
_cell.angle_alpha   90.00
_cell.angle_beta   90.00
_cell.angle_gamma   90.00
#
_symmetry.space_group_name_H-M   'P 1'
#
loop_
_entity.id
_entity.type
_entity.pdbx_description
1 polymer ?
#
loop_
_entity_poly.entity_id
_entity_poly.type
_entity_poly.pdbx_seq_one_letter_code
_entity_poly.pdbx_strand_id
1 'polypeptide(L)'
;MKERTIASRVIAACCAIAATFAAAACAFTTRDAVAAPTTDSASGSIAISYHHKSSDSETGDDSTNFAISDASFNLYKVGQIPASGGATFEPVAPFTDSTAYPVDWSKMTGKDAQVWRDMANTLAGLIAVNKPDATATGVTNASGHLTFTGLSDGLYLAVSDSVDVKVANASGKNQTWTCSSGSMLVAVPEDGVSGGSRVLSIEPKTECVAQPPKTVERTVRKIWNDRNNSDGKRPESITVKLLRDGEPVENVKLDESNKWTHTWTALDADHEWTVVEAAVPDGYTTISDVEGDSTEITNTHTPPTTPDQPHTGADVQQAAWIAVAILGAGLVLLIVAKTALRKRA
;
A
#
# COMPACT_ATOMS: atom_id res chain seq x y z
N MET A 1 -32.93 -62.52 29.82
CA MET A 1 -33.25 -63.95 29.56
C MET A 1 -32.60 -64.30 28.23
N LYS A 2 -31.63 -65.24 28.27
CA LYS A 2 -31.02 -66.06 27.18
C LYS A 2 -30.80 -65.41 25.80
N GLU A 3 -29.56 -65.16 25.41
CA GLU A 3 -28.60 -66.13 24.83
C GLU A 3 -28.92 -66.57 23.38
N ARG A 4 -27.93 -66.38 22.48
CA ARG A 4 -27.38 -67.41 21.56
C ARG A 4 -28.26 -67.76 20.32
N THR A 5 -27.79 -68.13 19.12
CA THR A 5 -26.49 -68.51 18.54
C THR A 5 -26.69 -68.82 17.04
N ILE A 6 -25.70 -68.46 16.20
CA ILE A 6 -25.05 -69.17 15.08
C ILE A 6 -25.78 -70.33 14.37
N ALA A 7 -25.79 -70.32 13.01
CA ALA A 7 -25.33 -71.37 12.06
C ALA A 7 -26.03 -71.19 10.69
N SER A 8 -25.41 -71.00 9.52
CA SER A 8 -24.32 -71.67 8.77
C SER A 8 -24.79 -72.77 7.78
N ARG A 9 -24.26 -72.64 6.54
CA ARG A 9 -24.02 -73.64 5.45
C ARG A 9 -25.16 -73.99 4.48
N VAL A 10 -24.91 -73.83 3.17
CA VAL A 10 -24.77 -74.92 2.18
C VAL A 10 -23.79 -74.48 1.06
N ILE A 11 -23.01 -75.45 0.57
CA ILE A 11 -21.82 -75.40 -0.31
C ILE A 11 -22.15 -76.05 -1.67
N ALA A 12 -21.41 -75.64 -2.71
CA ALA A 12 -21.12 -76.32 -4.00
C ALA A 12 -22.26 -76.35 -5.06
N ALA A 13 -21.99 -76.34 -6.38
CA ALA A 13 -20.83 -76.87 -7.09
C ALA A 13 -20.61 -76.23 -8.48
N CYS A 14 -19.33 -76.13 -8.84
CA CYS A 14 -18.66 -76.42 -10.12
C CYS A 14 -19.43 -76.31 -11.47
N CYS A 15 -18.85 -75.55 -12.41
CA CYS A 15 -18.04 -76.16 -13.50
C CYS A 15 -17.29 -75.08 -14.30
N ALA A 16 -16.01 -75.36 -14.56
CA ALA A 16 -15.07 -74.54 -15.31
C ALA A 16 -15.02 -74.98 -16.78
N ILE A 17 -14.90 -74.05 -17.73
CA ILE A 17 -14.12 -74.23 -18.96
C ILE A 17 -13.46 -72.89 -19.31
N ALA A 18 -12.14 -72.95 -19.49
CA ALA A 18 -11.28 -71.87 -19.93
C ALA A 18 -11.28 -71.70 -21.45
N ALA A 19 -11.18 -70.45 -21.94
CA ALA A 19 -10.50 -70.14 -23.21
C ALA A 19 -10.10 -68.66 -23.23
N THR A 20 -8.84 -68.44 -23.58
CA THR A 20 -8.06 -67.21 -23.53
C THR A 20 -8.21 -66.30 -24.75
N PHE A 21 -7.78 -65.04 -24.58
CA PHE A 21 -7.39 -64.00 -25.55
C PHE A 21 -8.47 -63.17 -26.25
N ALA A 22 -8.63 -61.92 -25.79
CA ALA A 22 -8.37 -60.73 -26.61
C ALA A 22 -8.17 -59.51 -25.70
N ALA A 23 -6.98 -58.90 -25.78
CA ALA A 23 -6.64 -57.68 -25.11
C ALA A 23 -7.36 -56.48 -25.78
N ALA A 24 -8.08 -55.70 -24.99
CA ALA A 24 -8.42 -54.32 -25.33
C ALA A 24 -8.14 -53.47 -24.09
N ALA A 25 -7.04 -52.72 -24.17
CA ALA A 25 -6.60 -51.80 -23.14
C ALA A 25 -7.59 -50.63 -23.04
N CYS A 26 -8.41 -50.64 -22.00
CA CYS A 26 -8.98 -49.41 -21.45
C CYS A 26 -8.20 -49.10 -20.17
N ALA A 27 -7.22 -48.22 -20.29
CA ALA A 27 -6.54 -47.62 -19.15
C ALA A 27 -7.57 -46.82 -18.34
N PHE A 28 -8.11 -47.43 -17.29
CA PHE A 28 -8.69 -46.69 -16.17
C PHE A 28 -7.53 -46.13 -15.36
N THR A 29 -7.08 -44.93 -15.72
CA THR A 29 -6.35 -44.10 -14.77
C THR A 29 -7.33 -43.67 -13.69
N THR A 30 -7.07 -44.09 -12.46
CA THR A 30 -7.60 -43.44 -11.27
C THR A 30 -7.11 -41.99 -11.31
N ARG A 31 -7.94 -41.09 -11.84
CA ARG A 31 -7.78 -39.66 -11.61
C ARG A 31 -8.04 -39.45 -10.13
N ASP A 32 -6.97 -39.21 -9.39
CA ASP A 32 -7.06 -38.50 -8.12
C ASP A 32 -7.97 -37.29 -8.34
N ALA A 33 -9.05 -37.24 -7.57
CA ALA A 33 -9.92 -36.09 -7.49
C ALA A 33 -9.14 -34.97 -6.80
N VAL A 34 -8.27 -34.31 -7.56
CA VAL A 34 -7.86 -32.94 -7.26
C VAL A 34 -9.15 -32.14 -7.38
N ALA A 35 -9.62 -31.61 -6.25
CA ALA A 35 -10.72 -30.67 -6.22
C ALA A 35 -10.44 -29.61 -7.30
N ALA A 36 -11.33 -29.53 -8.29
CA ALA A 36 -11.33 -28.43 -9.22
C ALA A 36 -11.37 -27.13 -8.41
N PRO A 37 -10.50 -26.13 -8.68
CA PRO A 37 -10.70 -24.81 -8.10
C PRO A 37 -12.09 -24.36 -8.54
N THR A 38 -12.93 -24.02 -7.57
CA THR A 38 -14.28 -23.53 -7.82
C THR A 38 -14.19 -22.23 -8.61
N THR A 39 -14.36 -22.31 -9.92
CA THR A 39 -14.63 -21.16 -10.77
C THR A 39 -16.06 -20.69 -10.50
N ASP A 40 -16.23 -19.71 -9.61
CA ASP A 40 -17.06 -18.53 -9.93
C ASP A 40 -16.87 -17.41 -8.89
N SER A 41 -15.71 -16.75 -8.92
CA SER A 41 -15.67 -15.32 -8.55
C SER A 41 -15.92 -14.60 -9.88
N ALA A 42 -17.12 -14.06 -10.11
CA ALA A 42 -17.44 -13.34 -11.33
C ALA A 42 -16.32 -12.34 -11.65
N SER A 43 -15.64 -12.52 -12.79
CA SER A 43 -14.47 -11.71 -13.14
C SER A 43 -14.84 -10.23 -13.24
N GLY A 44 -14.14 -9.37 -12.51
CA GLY A 44 -14.30 -7.93 -12.59
C GLY A 44 -13.55 -7.31 -13.77
N SER A 45 -13.81 -6.02 -13.98
CA SER A 45 -13.14 -5.20 -14.96
C SER A 45 -12.92 -3.78 -14.45
N ILE A 46 -11.78 -3.19 -14.82
CA ILE A 46 -11.48 -1.78 -14.63
C ILE A 46 -11.34 -1.16 -16.02
N ALA A 47 -12.26 -0.27 -16.36
CA ALA A 47 -12.19 0.59 -17.52
C ALA A 47 -11.50 1.91 -17.15
N ILE A 48 -10.54 2.33 -17.96
CA ILE A 48 -9.84 3.60 -17.87
C ILE A 48 -10.36 4.47 -19.01
N SER A 49 -10.77 5.69 -18.66
CA SER A 49 -11.13 6.75 -19.59
C SER A 49 -10.12 7.87 -19.42
N TYR A 50 -9.18 7.99 -20.36
CA TYR A 50 -8.04 8.90 -20.26
C TYR A 50 -8.16 10.03 -21.27
N HIS A 51 -8.50 11.20 -20.76
CA HIS A 51 -8.80 12.39 -21.55
C HIS A 51 -8.16 13.62 -20.92
N HIS A 52 -7.65 14.51 -21.77
CA HIS A 52 -7.39 15.87 -21.38
C HIS A 52 -8.72 16.65 -21.39
N LYS A 53 -9.03 17.30 -20.27
CA LYS A 53 -10.16 18.21 -20.11
C LYS A 53 -9.60 19.59 -19.76
N SER A 54 -9.95 20.61 -20.53
CA SER A 54 -9.51 21.99 -20.32
C SER A 54 -9.97 22.51 -18.96
N SER A 55 -9.08 23.17 -18.23
CA SER A 55 -9.39 23.79 -16.93
C SER A 55 -10.24 25.07 -17.05
N ASP A 56 -10.34 25.65 -18.25
CA ASP A 56 -11.01 26.96 -18.49
C ASP A 56 -12.53 26.83 -18.72
N SER A 57 -13.14 25.77 -18.17
CA SER A 57 -14.53 25.40 -18.43
C SER A 57 -15.58 26.35 -17.83
N GLU A 58 -15.21 27.50 -17.28
CA GLU A 58 -16.19 28.56 -16.97
C GLU A 58 -16.82 29.16 -18.24
N THR A 59 -16.19 28.98 -19.41
CA THR A 59 -16.71 29.46 -20.70
C THR A 59 -17.36 28.36 -21.56
N GLY A 60 -17.27 27.09 -21.17
CA GLY A 60 -17.84 25.96 -21.91
C GLY A 60 -17.17 25.67 -23.27
N ASP A 61 -15.94 26.16 -23.50
CA ASP A 61 -15.19 25.85 -24.72
C ASP A 61 -14.46 24.51 -24.61
N ASP A 62 -15.11 23.45 -25.09
CA ASP A 62 -14.57 22.08 -25.16
C ASP A 62 -13.55 21.89 -26.30
N SER A 63 -13.19 22.94 -27.06
CA SER A 63 -12.39 22.82 -28.28
C SER A 63 -10.96 22.31 -28.06
N THR A 64 -10.47 22.31 -26.82
CA THR A 64 -9.16 21.76 -26.45
C THR A 64 -9.24 20.41 -25.74
N ASN A 65 -10.43 19.83 -25.55
CA ASN A 65 -10.56 18.49 -24.98
C ASN A 65 -10.14 17.43 -26.01
N PHE A 66 -9.36 16.44 -25.59
CA PHE A 66 -8.96 15.34 -26.46
C PHE A 66 -8.75 14.04 -25.69
N ALA A 67 -8.93 12.92 -26.40
CA ALA A 67 -8.56 11.60 -25.92
C ALA A 67 -7.04 11.43 -25.91
N ILE A 68 -6.52 10.79 -24.87
CA ILE A 68 -5.11 10.47 -24.76
C ILE A 68 -4.92 9.01 -25.22
N SER A 69 -4.60 8.85 -26.49
CA SER A 69 -4.34 7.54 -27.12
C SER A 69 -2.90 7.09 -26.90
N ASP A 70 -2.67 5.79 -27.09
CA ASP A 70 -1.33 5.18 -27.06
C ASP A 70 -0.61 5.29 -25.71
N ALA A 71 -1.33 5.63 -24.63
CA ALA A 71 -0.82 5.68 -23.27
C ALA A 71 -0.70 4.27 -22.70
N SER A 72 0.48 3.91 -22.23
CA SER A 72 0.72 2.62 -21.58
C SER A 72 0.28 2.68 -20.11
N PHE A 73 -0.49 1.68 -19.68
CA PHE A 73 -0.88 1.48 -18.29
C PHE A 73 -0.43 0.10 -17.82
N ASN A 74 0.16 0.08 -16.62
CA ASN A 74 0.49 -1.11 -15.86
C ASN A 74 -0.46 -1.20 -14.66
N LEU A 75 -1.09 -2.36 -14.50
CA LEU A 75 -1.99 -2.66 -13.39
C LEU A 75 -1.29 -3.65 -12.45
N TYR A 76 -1.20 -3.30 -11.17
CA TYR A 76 -0.61 -4.14 -10.13
C TYR A 76 -1.66 -4.50 -9.09
N LYS A 77 -1.89 -5.80 -8.83
CA LYS A 77 -2.66 -6.22 -7.67
C LYS A 77 -1.80 -6.03 -6.43
N VAL A 78 -2.09 -4.99 -5.65
CA VAL A 78 -1.28 -4.60 -4.48
C VAL A 78 -1.86 -5.13 -3.18
N GLY A 79 -3.16 -5.42 -3.14
CA GLY A 79 -3.80 -5.99 -1.96
C GLY A 79 -4.98 -6.92 -2.26
N GLN A 80 -5.43 -7.59 -1.21
CA GLN A 80 -6.59 -8.48 -1.21
C GLN A 80 -7.59 -8.05 -0.12
N ILE A 81 -8.84 -8.45 -0.31
CA ILE A 81 -9.87 -8.33 0.72
C ILE A 81 -9.64 -9.48 1.74
N PRO A 82 -9.56 -9.20 3.05
CA PRO A 82 -9.38 -10.21 4.07
C PRO A 82 -10.48 -11.27 4.02
N ALA A 83 -10.13 -12.53 4.29
CA ALA A 83 -11.10 -13.63 4.34
C ALA A 83 -12.18 -13.44 5.44
N SER A 84 -11.86 -12.67 6.48
CA SER A 84 -12.81 -12.27 7.52
C SER A 84 -13.87 -11.27 7.04
N GLY A 85 -13.72 -10.73 5.83
CA GLY A 85 -14.39 -9.51 5.39
C GLY A 85 -13.83 -8.27 6.09
N GLY A 86 -14.20 -7.09 5.58
CA GLY A 86 -13.79 -5.80 6.15
C GLY A 86 -13.41 -4.78 5.08
N ALA A 87 -13.31 -3.51 5.49
CA ALA A 87 -12.96 -2.37 4.62
C ALA A 87 -11.44 -2.10 4.55
N THR A 88 -10.61 -3.04 5.04
CA THR A 88 -9.15 -2.90 5.14
C THR A 88 -8.51 -3.89 4.19
N PHE A 89 -7.56 -3.46 3.36
CA PHE A 89 -6.85 -4.35 2.44
C PHE A 89 -5.61 -4.95 3.10
N GLU A 90 -5.34 -6.20 2.81
CA GLU A 90 -4.06 -6.86 3.14
C GLU A 90 -3.14 -6.85 1.92
N PRO A 91 -1.85 -6.54 2.06
CA PRO A 91 -0.92 -6.63 0.94
C PRO A 91 -0.86 -8.06 0.38
N VAL A 92 -0.64 -8.16 -0.92
CA VAL A 92 -0.30 -9.43 -1.59
C VAL A 92 1.14 -9.40 -2.10
N ALA A 93 1.75 -10.55 -2.34
CA ALA A 93 3.11 -10.61 -2.87
C ALA A 93 3.20 -9.87 -4.23
N PRO A 94 4.30 -9.16 -4.51
CA PRO A 94 5.49 -8.98 -3.66
C PRO A 94 5.37 -7.87 -2.59
N PHE A 95 4.25 -7.15 -2.55
CA PHE A 95 3.99 -6.02 -1.64
C PHE A 95 3.88 -6.40 -0.15
N THR A 96 3.93 -7.69 0.17
CA THR A 96 4.08 -8.21 1.53
C THR A 96 5.49 -8.09 2.08
N ASP A 97 6.51 -7.92 1.22
CA ASP A 97 7.89 -7.75 1.66
C ASP A 97 8.06 -6.35 2.27
N SER A 98 8.06 -6.26 3.59
CA SER A 98 8.19 -4.99 4.30
C SER A 98 9.58 -4.34 4.16
N THR A 99 10.58 -5.05 3.62
CA THR A 99 11.89 -4.44 3.34
C THR A 99 11.90 -3.70 2.01
N ALA A 100 11.17 -4.23 1.02
CA ALA A 100 10.99 -3.61 -0.29
C ALA A 100 9.82 -2.62 -0.31
N TYR A 101 8.77 -2.90 0.47
CA TYR A 101 7.52 -2.12 0.56
C TYR A 101 7.16 -1.77 2.02
N PRO A 102 7.96 -0.93 2.70
CA PRO A 102 7.76 -0.52 4.09
C PRO A 102 6.64 0.53 4.21
N VAL A 103 5.40 0.14 3.93
CA VAL A 103 4.21 1.02 4.04
C VAL A 103 3.27 0.56 5.15
N ASP A 104 2.57 1.51 5.78
CA ASP A 104 1.58 1.19 6.83
C ASP A 104 0.20 0.93 6.22
N TRP A 105 -0.08 -0.33 5.90
CA TRP A 105 -1.38 -0.78 5.37
C TRP A 105 -2.55 -0.53 6.33
N SER A 106 -2.31 -0.35 7.64
CA SER A 106 -3.38 -0.02 8.60
C SER A 106 -3.96 1.37 8.38
N LYS A 107 -3.30 2.22 7.59
CA LYS A 107 -3.82 3.52 7.17
C LYS A 107 -4.80 3.43 6.00
N MET A 108 -4.79 2.32 5.26
CA MET A 108 -5.68 2.08 4.12
C MET A 108 -7.08 1.67 4.60
N THR A 109 -7.69 2.56 5.37
CA THR A 109 -9.03 2.41 5.95
C THR A 109 -9.83 3.68 5.68
N GLY A 110 -11.13 3.52 5.42
CA GLY A 110 -12.01 4.65 5.11
C GLY A 110 -11.78 5.25 3.72
N LYS A 111 -12.26 6.49 3.53
CA LYS A 111 -12.34 7.18 2.22
C LYS A 111 -11.55 8.49 2.16
N ASP A 112 -10.48 8.61 2.96
CA ASP A 112 -9.64 9.81 2.96
C ASP A 112 -8.83 9.90 1.65
N ALA A 113 -9.21 10.84 0.79
CA ALA A 113 -8.59 10.96 -0.52
C ALA A 113 -7.09 11.30 -0.48
N GLN A 114 -6.58 11.97 0.58
CA GLN A 114 -5.14 12.24 0.70
C GLN A 114 -4.37 10.96 0.99
N VAL A 115 -4.82 10.19 1.99
CA VAL A 115 -4.16 8.93 2.37
C VAL A 115 -4.07 7.97 1.20
N TRP A 116 -5.15 7.85 0.42
CA TRP A 116 -5.18 6.98 -0.75
C TRP A 116 -4.26 7.45 -1.88
N ARG A 117 -4.15 8.76 -2.11
CA ARG A 117 -3.22 9.32 -3.11
C ARG A 117 -1.78 9.14 -2.66
N ASP A 118 -1.47 9.45 -1.41
CA ASP A 118 -0.12 9.31 -0.88
C ASP A 118 0.32 7.84 -0.93
N MET A 119 -0.58 6.90 -0.61
CA MET A 119 -0.29 5.47 -0.76
C MET A 119 -0.04 5.08 -2.23
N ALA A 120 -0.87 5.57 -3.16
CA ALA A 120 -0.69 5.29 -4.58
C ALA A 120 0.66 5.80 -5.09
N ASN A 121 1.03 7.03 -4.76
CA ASN A 121 2.32 7.66 -5.10
C ASN A 121 3.50 6.87 -4.49
N THR A 122 3.36 6.49 -3.22
CA THR A 122 4.39 5.70 -2.51
C THR A 122 4.62 4.36 -3.18
N LEU A 123 3.55 3.61 -3.45
CA LEU A 123 3.65 2.30 -4.10
C LEU A 123 4.19 2.42 -5.52
N ALA A 124 3.78 3.44 -6.29
CA ALA A 124 4.32 3.69 -7.63
C ALA A 124 5.84 3.95 -7.59
N GLY A 125 6.31 4.79 -6.68
CA GLY A 125 7.75 5.02 -6.49
C GLY A 125 8.51 3.75 -6.10
N LEU A 126 7.97 2.95 -5.17
CA LEU A 126 8.59 1.68 -4.76
C LEU A 126 8.57 0.64 -5.90
N ILE A 127 7.53 0.62 -6.74
CA ILE A 127 7.47 -0.23 -7.94
C ILE A 127 8.54 0.19 -8.95
N ALA A 128 8.77 1.50 -9.17
CA ALA A 128 9.83 1.97 -10.05
C ALA A 128 11.22 1.49 -9.61
N VAL A 129 11.45 1.40 -8.29
CA VAL A 129 12.71 0.90 -7.71
C VAL A 129 12.81 -0.63 -7.78
N ASN A 130 11.76 -1.33 -7.35
CA ASN A 130 11.79 -2.78 -7.13
C ASN A 130 11.43 -3.57 -8.39
N LYS A 131 10.85 -2.92 -9.41
CA LYS A 131 10.46 -3.45 -10.72
C LYS A 131 9.74 -4.80 -10.65
N PRO A 132 8.66 -4.96 -9.85
CA PRO A 132 7.86 -6.18 -9.86
C PRO A 132 7.13 -6.34 -11.20
N ASP A 133 6.78 -7.57 -11.55
CA ASP A 133 5.95 -7.83 -12.72
C ASP A 133 4.54 -7.24 -12.54
N ALA A 134 4.03 -6.59 -13.59
CA ALA A 134 2.66 -6.11 -13.62
C ALA A 134 1.67 -7.29 -13.67
N THR A 135 0.52 -7.13 -13.00
CA THR A 135 -0.58 -8.10 -13.08
C THR A 135 -1.22 -8.10 -14.48
N ALA A 136 -1.32 -6.92 -15.08
CA ALA A 136 -1.74 -6.76 -16.47
C ALA A 136 -1.14 -5.47 -17.03
N THR A 137 -0.98 -5.42 -18.35
CA THR A 137 -0.56 -4.22 -19.07
C THR A 137 -1.54 -3.94 -20.21
N GLY A 138 -1.64 -2.69 -20.61
CA GLY A 138 -2.54 -2.28 -21.68
C GLY A 138 -2.20 -0.90 -22.22
N VAL A 139 -2.76 -0.59 -23.38
CA VAL A 139 -2.55 0.69 -24.07
C VAL A 139 -3.91 1.29 -24.42
N THR A 140 -4.08 2.60 -24.20
CA THR A 140 -5.32 3.28 -24.56
C THR A 140 -5.52 3.32 -26.08
N ASN A 141 -6.75 3.09 -26.52
CA ASN A 141 -7.11 3.16 -27.93
C ASN A 141 -7.24 4.61 -28.42
N ALA A 142 -7.59 4.81 -29.69
CA ALA A 142 -7.77 6.13 -30.31
C ALA A 142 -8.83 7.02 -29.61
N SER A 143 -9.74 6.42 -28.84
CA SER A 143 -10.74 7.14 -28.05
C SER A 143 -10.30 7.38 -26.59
N GLY A 144 -9.06 7.05 -26.21
CA GLY A 144 -8.55 7.25 -24.86
C GLY A 144 -9.02 6.18 -23.87
N HIS A 145 -9.55 5.06 -24.37
CA HIS A 145 -10.13 4.01 -23.54
C HIS A 145 -9.24 2.77 -23.48
N LEU A 146 -9.18 2.16 -22.29
CA LEU A 146 -8.55 0.88 -22.02
C LEU A 146 -9.41 0.12 -21.02
N THR A 147 -9.57 -1.20 -21.18
CA THR A 147 -10.28 -2.04 -20.19
C THR A 147 -9.46 -3.25 -19.82
N PHE A 148 -9.15 -3.38 -18.52
CA PHE A 148 -8.67 -4.62 -17.92
C PHE A 148 -9.87 -5.49 -17.55
N THR A 149 -9.85 -6.76 -17.94
CA THR A 149 -10.92 -7.74 -17.65
C THR A 149 -10.33 -8.97 -16.95
N GLY A 150 -11.17 -9.86 -16.44
CA GLY A 150 -10.65 -11.07 -15.77
C GLY A 150 -10.14 -10.81 -14.34
N LEU A 151 -10.47 -9.66 -13.74
CA LEU A 151 -9.88 -9.25 -12.48
C LEU A 151 -10.55 -9.96 -11.30
N SER A 152 -9.73 -10.56 -10.45
CA SER A 152 -10.15 -11.12 -9.16
C SER A 152 -10.42 -10.02 -8.13
N ASP A 153 -11.06 -10.37 -7.01
CA ASP A 153 -11.25 -9.43 -5.91
C ASP A 153 -9.91 -8.97 -5.31
N GLY A 154 -9.80 -7.69 -5.01
CA GLY A 154 -8.62 -7.08 -4.41
C GLY A 154 -8.47 -5.59 -4.72
N LEU A 155 -7.34 -5.05 -4.31
CA LEU A 155 -6.92 -3.68 -4.55
C LEU A 155 -5.87 -3.65 -5.64
N TYR A 156 -6.09 -2.79 -6.64
CA TYR A 156 -5.22 -2.63 -7.79
C TYR A 156 -4.69 -1.21 -7.85
N LEU A 157 -3.41 -1.08 -8.18
CA LEU A 157 -2.75 0.19 -8.51
C LEU A 157 -2.60 0.27 -10.03
N ALA A 158 -3.16 1.32 -10.62
CA ALA A 158 -2.93 1.69 -12.01
C ALA A 158 -1.83 2.77 -12.07
N VAL A 159 -0.79 2.50 -12.84
CA VAL A 159 0.34 3.42 -13.10
C VAL A 159 0.47 3.57 -14.62
N SER A 160 0.71 4.79 -15.09
CA SER A 160 1.02 5.05 -16.51
C SER A 160 2.31 5.83 -16.64
N ASP A 161 3.00 5.61 -17.74
CA ASP A 161 4.10 6.48 -18.16
C ASP A 161 3.53 7.75 -18.81
N SER A 162 4.36 8.78 -18.95
CA SER A 162 4.01 9.95 -19.78
C SER A 162 3.85 9.58 -21.27
N VAL A 163 3.00 10.31 -21.99
CA VAL A 163 2.73 10.08 -23.41
C VAL A 163 2.60 11.38 -24.20
N ASP A 164 3.17 11.38 -25.40
CA ASP A 164 3.03 12.46 -26.36
C ASP A 164 1.83 12.23 -27.29
N VAL A 165 0.88 13.16 -27.29
CA VAL A 165 -0.31 13.15 -28.14
C VAL A 165 -0.25 14.31 -29.14
N LYS A 166 -0.51 14.00 -30.42
CA LYS A 166 -0.60 15.02 -31.48
C LYS A 166 -2.06 15.38 -31.73
N VAL A 167 -2.40 16.62 -31.44
CA VAL A 167 -3.76 17.15 -31.59
C VAL A 167 -3.76 18.25 -32.64
N ALA A 168 -4.67 18.17 -33.61
CA ALA A 168 -4.85 19.24 -34.59
C ALA A 168 -5.60 20.40 -33.92
N ASN A 169 -5.01 21.59 -33.92
CA ASN A 169 -5.67 22.80 -33.43
C ASN A 169 -6.74 23.29 -34.42
N ALA A 170 -7.50 24.33 -34.05
CA ALA A 170 -8.55 24.93 -34.89
C ALA A 170 -8.05 25.42 -36.27
N SER A 171 -6.75 25.64 -36.45
CA SER A 171 -6.14 26.01 -37.73
C SER A 171 -5.68 24.81 -38.59
N GLY A 172 -5.96 23.59 -38.14
CA GLY A 172 -5.54 22.33 -38.79
C GLY A 172 -4.05 22.02 -38.63
N LYS A 173 -3.33 22.73 -37.76
CA LYS A 173 -1.92 22.45 -37.45
C LYS A 173 -1.83 21.50 -36.27
N ASN A 174 -0.96 20.50 -36.38
CA ASN A 174 -0.68 19.57 -35.30
C ASN A 174 0.14 20.27 -34.21
N GLN A 175 -0.33 20.13 -32.97
CA GLN A 175 0.34 20.52 -31.75
C GLN A 175 0.60 19.26 -30.93
N THR A 176 1.84 19.08 -30.47
CA THR A 176 2.18 17.99 -29.55
C THR A 176 1.93 18.44 -28.11
N TRP A 177 1.28 17.55 -27.36
CA TRP A 177 1.02 17.66 -25.94
C TRP A 177 1.68 16.49 -25.24
N THR A 178 2.42 16.75 -24.17
CA THR A 178 2.94 15.70 -23.29
C THR A 178 2.00 15.62 -22.10
N CYS A 179 1.42 14.43 -21.90
CA CYS A 179 0.44 14.16 -20.85
C CYS A 179 0.98 13.14 -19.87
N SER A 180 0.76 13.37 -18.57
CA SER A 180 1.03 12.43 -17.49
C SER A 180 -0.25 12.14 -16.72
N SER A 181 -0.26 11.02 -15.98
CA SER A 181 -1.39 10.66 -15.13
C SER A 181 -0.94 10.42 -13.69
N GLY A 182 -1.81 10.78 -12.75
CA GLY A 182 -1.62 10.41 -11.35
C GLY A 182 -1.85 8.92 -11.14
N SER A 183 -1.03 8.30 -10.29
CA SER A 183 -1.22 6.90 -9.88
C SER A 183 -2.54 6.72 -9.11
N MET A 184 -3.28 5.66 -9.39
CA MET A 184 -4.61 5.44 -8.80
C MET A 184 -4.78 4.06 -8.18
N LEU A 185 -5.32 4.03 -6.97
CA LEU A 185 -5.76 2.81 -6.31
C LEU A 185 -7.26 2.57 -6.55
N VAL A 186 -7.60 1.33 -6.91
CA VAL A 186 -8.95 0.92 -7.30
C VAL A 186 -9.27 -0.45 -6.71
N ALA A 187 -10.35 -0.54 -5.95
CA ALA A 187 -10.81 -1.79 -5.35
C ALA A 187 -11.83 -2.50 -6.24
N VAL A 188 -11.64 -3.81 -6.46
CA VAL A 188 -12.60 -4.70 -7.13
C VAL A 188 -13.07 -5.75 -6.11
N PRO A 189 -14.39 -5.93 -5.88
CA PRO A 189 -15.48 -5.03 -6.24
C PRO A 189 -15.34 -3.64 -5.61
N GLU A 190 -16.13 -2.68 -6.08
CA GLU A 190 -16.18 -1.31 -5.59
C GLU A 190 -16.23 -1.25 -4.05
N ASP A 191 -15.48 -0.32 -3.47
CA ASP A 191 -15.30 -0.16 -2.02
C ASP A 191 -14.75 -1.40 -1.28
N GLY A 192 -14.35 -2.47 -1.98
CA GLY A 192 -13.89 -3.72 -1.37
C GLY A 192 -14.99 -4.51 -0.65
N VAL A 193 -16.27 -4.24 -0.97
CA VAL A 193 -17.41 -4.87 -0.29
C VAL A 193 -17.99 -6.00 -1.14
N SER A 194 -18.24 -7.16 -0.51
CA SER A 194 -18.89 -8.30 -1.18
C SER A 194 -20.25 -7.90 -1.76
N GLY A 195 -20.41 -8.03 -3.08
CA GLY A 195 -21.63 -7.65 -3.80
C GLY A 195 -21.61 -6.24 -4.42
N GLY A 196 -20.53 -5.48 -4.24
CA GLY A 196 -20.31 -4.20 -4.93
C GLY A 196 -20.13 -4.37 -6.45
N SER A 197 -20.15 -3.25 -7.18
CA SER A 197 -19.93 -3.27 -8.64
C SER A 197 -18.58 -3.90 -8.97
N ARG A 198 -18.56 -4.81 -9.93
CA ARG A 198 -17.34 -5.43 -10.47
C ARG A 198 -16.91 -4.82 -11.79
N VAL A 199 -17.71 -3.90 -12.34
CA VAL A 199 -17.44 -3.16 -13.57
C VAL A 199 -17.19 -1.72 -13.15
N LEU A 200 -15.92 -1.36 -13.09
CA LEU A 200 -15.47 -0.06 -12.60
C LEU A 200 -15.01 0.80 -13.76
N SER A 201 -15.23 2.10 -13.66
CA SER A 201 -14.70 3.09 -14.60
C SER A 201 -13.95 4.14 -13.80
N ILE A 202 -12.71 4.42 -14.19
CA ILE A 202 -11.86 5.43 -13.57
C ILE A 202 -11.41 6.47 -14.60
N GLU A 203 -11.24 7.70 -14.13
CA GLU A 203 -10.67 8.81 -14.88
C GLU A 203 -9.42 9.30 -14.13
N PRO A 204 -8.20 8.96 -14.59
CA PRO A 204 -6.97 9.42 -13.97
C PRO A 204 -6.88 10.94 -13.92
N LYS A 205 -6.35 11.47 -12.81
CA LYS A 205 -5.94 12.88 -12.77
C LYS A 205 -4.91 13.08 -13.86
N THR A 206 -5.17 14.03 -14.75
CA THR A 206 -4.43 14.21 -15.99
C THR A 206 -3.80 15.60 -16.01
N GLU A 207 -2.51 15.66 -16.27
CA GLU A 207 -1.79 16.92 -16.48
C GLU A 207 -1.16 16.87 -17.87
N CYS A 208 -1.50 17.85 -18.72
CA CYS A 208 -0.97 17.94 -20.07
C CYS A 208 -0.35 19.31 -20.30
N VAL A 209 0.84 19.33 -20.90
CA VAL A 209 1.55 20.56 -21.25
C VAL A 209 1.67 20.67 -22.77
N ALA A 210 1.14 21.77 -23.29
CA ALA A 210 1.35 22.19 -24.66
C ALA A 210 2.78 22.71 -24.84
N GLN A 211 3.53 22.18 -25.80
CA GLN A 211 4.93 22.59 -26.04
C GLN A 211 5.75 22.48 -24.74
N PRO A 212 6.11 21.25 -24.32
CA PRO A 212 6.82 21.05 -23.06
C PRO A 212 8.06 21.95 -22.99
N PRO A 213 8.37 22.53 -21.81
CA PRO A 213 9.60 23.29 -21.64
C PRO A 213 10.78 22.40 -22.00
N LYS A 214 11.90 22.95 -22.46
CA LYS A 214 13.09 22.10 -22.75
C LYS A 214 13.63 21.41 -21.50
N THR A 215 13.37 22.00 -20.34
CA THR A 215 13.82 21.48 -19.08
C THR A 215 12.78 21.67 -17.99
N VAL A 216 12.76 20.76 -17.03
CA VAL A 216 11.96 20.81 -15.81
C VAL A 216 12.86 20.83 -14.57
N GLU A 217 12.26 21.07 -13.43
CA GLU A 217 12.88 20.89 -12.12
C GLU A 217 12.11 19.88 -11.29
N ARG A 218 12.79 19.31 -10.28
CA ARG A 218 12.20 18.41 -9.29
C ARG A 218 12.75 18.77 -7.93
N THR A 219 11.86 18.93 -6.96
CA THR A 219 12.23 19.22 -5.57
C THR A 219 11.80 18.06 -4.69
N VAL A 220 12.68 17.66 -3.77
CA VAL A 220 12.37 16.69 -2.73
C VAL A 220 12.53 17.31 -1.36
N ARG A 221 11.62 16.94 -0.46
CA ARG A 221 11.67 17.29 0.95
C ARG A 221 11.40 16.05 1.80
N LYS A 222 12.28 15.80 2.77
CA LYS A 222 12.14 14.71 3.73
C LYS A 222 11.53 15.23 5.03
N ILE A 223 10.47 14.54 5.47
CA ILE A 223 9.74 14.80 6.70
C ILE A 223 9.86 13.57 7.62
N TRP A 224 9.96 13.83 8.92
CA TRP A 224 10.05 12.80 9.96
C TRP A 224 8.84 12.89 10.89
N ASN A 225 8.10 11.79 10.99
CA ASN A 225 7.01 11.60 11.94
C ASN A 225 7.42 10.54 12.99
N ASP A 226 8.26 10.95 13.93
CA ASP A 226 8.94 10.04 14.88
C ASP A 226 9.07 10.65 16.30
N ARG A 227 8.12 11.51 16.67
CA ARG A 227 8.11 12.24 17.96
C ARG A 227 9.41 13.03 18.20
N ASN A 228 9.90 13.69 17.16
CA ASN A 228 11.15 14.45 17.19
C ASN A 228 12.36 13.60 17.62
N ASN A 229 12.46 12.39 17.03
CA ASN A 229 13.52 11.44 17.29
C ASN A 229 13.66 11.05 18.78
N SER A 230 12.56 10.93 19.53
CA SER A 230 12.59 10.59 20.97
C SER A 230 13.33 9.30 21.28
N ASP A 231 13.30 8.35 20.33
CA ASP A 231 13.84 7.01 20.48
C ASP A 231 15.28 6.90 19.93
N GLY A 232 15.83 8.00 19.38
CA GLY A 232 17.17 8.05 18.81
C GLY A 232 17.38 7.14 17.60
N LYS A 233 16.31 6.76 16.90
CA LYS A 233 16.33 5.84 15.75
C LYS A 233 16.51 6.52 14.40
N ARG A 234 16.26 7.83 14.32
CA ARG A 234 16.43 8.58 13.08
C ARG A 234 17.89 8.52 12.64
N PRO A 235 18.20 8.06 11.41
CA PRO A 235 19.56 8.12 10.92
C PRO A 235 20.01 9.58 10.72
N GLU A 236 21.31 9.83 10.79
CA GLU A 236 21.88 11.16 10.52
C GLU A 236 21.61 11.64 9.09
N SER A 237 21.34 10.72 8.17
CA SER A 237 21.02 11.02 6.79
C SER A 237 20.28 9.90 6.09
N ILE A 238 19.58 10.23 5.00
CA ILE A 238 19.05 9.26 4.03
C ILE A 238 19.66 9.50 2.65
N THR A 239 19.47 8.54 1.75
CA THR A 239 19.74 8.72 0.33
C THR A 239 18.43 8.71 -0.44
N VAL A 240 18.24 9.67 -1.33
CA VAL A 240 17.17 9.69 -2.32
C VAL A 240 17.75 9.48 -3.71
N LYS A 241 16.99 8.83 -4.59
CA LYS A 241 17.36 8.58 -5.98
C LYS A 241 16.47 9.43 -6.89
N LEU A 242 17.09 10.05 -7.89
CA LEU A 242 16.39 10.57 -9.05
C LEU A 242 16.37 9.50 -10.12
N LEU A 243 15.17 9.13 -10.57
CA LEU A 243 14.95 8.18 -11.65
C LEU A 243 14.58 8.94 -12.91
N ARG A 244 15.13 8.50 -14.04
CA ARG A 244 14.79 8.94 -15.39
C ARG A 244 14.20 7.75 -16.13
N ASP A 245 12.94 7.83 -16.51
CA ASP A 245 12.18 6.73 -17.15
C ASP A 245 12.30 5.41 -16.37
N GLY A 246 12.18 5.48 -15.04
CA GLY A 246 12.30 4.31 -14.16
C GLY A 246 13.73 3.82 -13.91
N GLU A 247 14.76 4.43 -14.48
CA GLU A 247 16.17 4.08 -14.23
C GLU A 247 16.85 5.10 -13.31
N PRO A 248 17.56 4.66 -12.25
CA PRO A 248 18.25 5.59 -11.35
C PRO A 248 19.43 6.26 -12.06
N VAL A 249 19.46 7.60 -12.04
CA VAL A 249 20.54 8.40 -12.67
C VAL A 249 21.37 9.20 -11.68
N GLU A 250 20.82 9.53 -10.51
CA GLU A 250 21.54 10.28 -9.47
C GLU A 250 21.10 9.85 -8.07
N ASN A 251 22.04 9.88 -7.11
CA ASN A 251 21.79 9.67 -5.70
C ASN A 251 22.17 10.92 -4.92
N VAL A 252 21.26 11.43 -4.09
CA VAL A 252 21.49 12.61 -3.26
C VAL A 252 21.31 12.25 -1.79
N LYS A 253 22.26 12.71 -0.96
CA LYS A 253 22.18 12.58 0.49
C LYS A 253 21.34 13.72 1.06
N LEU A 254 20.32 13.41 1.87
CA LEU A 254 19.55 14.38 2.63
C LEU A 254 19.88 14.25 4.12
N ASP A 255 20.15 15.37 4.78
CA ASP A 255 20.46 15.45 6.21
C ASP A 255 20.13 16.84 6.78
N GLU A 256 20.45 17.10 8.05
CA GLU A 256 20.15 18.39 8.67
C GLU A 256 20.89 19.58 8.02
N SER A 257 22.06 19.37 7.44
CA SER A 257 22.87 20.44 6.85
C SER A 257 22.22 21.06 5.62
N ASN A 258 21.47 20.25 4.85
CA ASN A 258 20.66 20.71 3.73
C ASN A 258 19.17 20.84 4.08
N LYS A 259 18.84 20.88 5.37
CA LYS A 259 17.44 20.97 5.86
C LYS A 259 16.54 19.90 5.24
N TRP A 260 17.09 18.71 4.98
CA TRP A 260 16.36 17.59 4.42
C TRP A 260 15.70 17.89 3.07
N THR A 261 16.28 18.77 2.26
CA THR A 261 15.73 19.16 0.95
C THR A 261 16.79 19.21 -0.14
N HIS A 262 16.37 18.97 -1.38
CA HIS A 262 17.19 19.11 -2.57
C HIS A 262 16.33 19.45 -3.79
N THR A 263 16.89 20.18 -4.75
CA THR A 263 16.24 20.50 -6.02
C THR A 263 17.18 20.19 -7.18
N TRP A 264 16.71 19.34 -8.08
CA TRP A 264 17.32 19.11 -9.38
C TRP A 264 16.75 20.12 -10.37
N THR A 265 17.62 20.77 -11.14
CA THR A 265 17.25 21.78 -12.13
C THR A 265 17.78 21.38 -13.50
N ALA A 266 17.24 21.99 -14.56
CA ALA A 266 17.66 21.76 -15.94
C ALA A 266 17.56 20.27 -16.37
N LEU A 267 16.60 19.53 -15.80
CA LEU A 267 16.31 18.15 -16.18
C LEU A 267 15.62 18.14 -17.54
N ASP A 268 16.03 17.29 -18.47
CA ASP A 268 15.43 17.21 -19.81
C ASP A 268 13.95 16.81 -19.71
N ALA A 269 13.05 17.62 -20.29
CA ALA A 269 11.62 17.41 -20.19
C ALA A 269 11.09 16.27 -21.09
N ASP A 270 11.93 15.74 -22.00
CA ASP A 270 11.59 14.59 -22.84
C ASP A 270 11.59 13.27 -22.04
N HIS A 271 11.89 13.33 -20.75
CA HIS A 271 11.97 12.18 -19.84
C HIS A 271 11.02 12.32 -18.65
N GLU A 272 10.57 11.18 -18.14
CA GLU A 272 9.84 11.11 -16.88
C GLU A 272 10.81 11.10 -15.70
N TRP A 273 10.54 11.95 -14.71
CA TRP A 273 11.39 12.12 -13.53
C TRP A 273 10.63 11.79 -12.25
N THR A 274 11.11 10.77 -11.55
CA THR A 274 10.57 10.31 -10.27
C THR A 274 11.62 10.44 -9.17
N VAL A 275 11.21 10.87 -7.98
CA VAL A 275 12.09 10.88 -6.81
C VAL A 275 11.63 9.83 -5.82
N VAL A 276 12.57 9.01 -5.34
CA VAL A 276 12.30 7.91 -4.41
C VAL A 276 13.35 7.85 -3.31
N GLU A 277 12.97 7.39 -2.12
CA GLU A 277 13.94 7.08 -1.08
C GLU A 277 14.66 5.77 -1.42
N ALA A 278 16.00 5.76 -1.36
CA ALA A 278 16.82 4.63 -1.78
C ALA A 278 16.60 3.39 -0.90
N ALA A 279 16.43 3.61 0.40
CA ALA A 279 16.14 2.61 1.41
C ALA A 279 15.47 3.32 2.59
N VAL A 280 14.31 2.84 2.98
CA VAL A 280 13.63 3.34 4.18
C VAL A 280 14.35 2.77 5.41
N PRO A 281 14.65 3.58 6.44
CA PRO A 281 15.37 3.10 7.62
C PRO A 281 14.61 2.01 8.37
N ASP A 282 15.35 1.08 8.98
CA ASP A 282 14.78 0.00 9.78
C ASP A 282 13.82 0.52 10.85
N GLY A 283 12.62 -0.07 10.91
CA GLY A 283 11.58 0.29 11.87
C GLY A 283 10.78 1.54 11.50
N TYR A 284 10.97 2.09 10.29
CA TYR A 284 10.12 3.14 9.74
C TYR A 284 9.21 2.60 8.65
N THR A 285 8.05 3.25 8.48
CA THR A 285 7.25 3.18 7.27
C THR A 285 7.38 4.48 6.48
N THR A 286 7.14 4.44 5.18
CA THR A 286 7.22 5.61 4.30
C THR A 286 5.87 5.91 3.66
N ILE A 287 5.63 7.20 3.42
CA ILE A 287 4.55 7.68 2.58
C ILE A 287 5.06 8.90 1.78
N SER A 288 4.63 9.05 0.54
CA SER A 288 5.07 10.10 -0.37
C SER A 288 3.88 10.87 -0.92
N ASP A 289 3.93 12.20 -0.80
CA ASP A 289 3.02 13.11 -1.50
C ASP A 289 3.75 13.72 -2.69
N VAL A 290 3.08 13.76 -3.84
CA VAL A 290 3.65 14.25 -5.10
C VAL A 290 2.68 15.25 -5.69
N GLU A 291 3.10 16.51 -5.73
CA GLU A 291 2.33 17.62 -6.26
C GLU A 291 3.22 18.45 -7.20
N GLY A 292 2.88 18.43 -8.50
CA GLY A 292 3.64 19.14 -9.53
C GLY A 292 5.09 18.67 -9.60
N ASP A 293 6.03 19.58 -9.30
CA ASP A 293 7.47 19.31 -9.28
C ASP A 293 8.00 18.90 -7.90
N SER A 294 7.16 18.89 -6.86
CA SER A 294 7.54 18.62 -5.48
C SER A 294 7.17 17.21 -5.04
N THR A 295 8.12 16.54 -4.37
CA THR A 295 7.93 15.26 -3.69
C THR A 295 8.23 15.40 -2.21
N GLU A 296 7.22 15.22 -1.36
CA GLU A 296 7.40 15.14 0.08
C GLU A 296 7.41 13.67 0.52
N ILE A 297 8.54 13.20 1.05
CA ILE A 297 8.67 11.84 1.58
C ILE A 297 8.60 11.92 3.10
N THR A 298 7.63 11.27 3.71
CA THR A 298 7.46 11.20 5.17
C THR A 298 7.81 9.81 5.70
N ASN A 299 8.83 9.71 6.54
CA ASN A 299 9.10 8.48 7.31
C ASN A 299 8.44 8.55 8.67
N THR A 300 7.65 7.55 9.01
CA THR A 300 6.95 7.42 10.29
C THR A 300 7.56 6.31 11.13
N HIS A 301 7.88 6.61 12.39
CA HIS A 301 8.25 5.60 13.40
C HIS A 301 7.25 5.65 14.53
N THR A 302 6.55 4.54 14.74
CA THR A 302 5.63 4.38 15.88
C THR A 302 6.30 3.45 16.90
N PRO A 303 6.68 3.95 18.07
CA PRO A 303 7.27 3.12 19.11
C PRO A 303 6.28 2.03 19.53
N PRO A 304 6.75 0.82 19.87
CA PRO A 304 5.90 -0.18 20.49
C PRO A 304 5.29 0.44 21.77
N THR A 305 4.00 0.24 21.98
CA THR A 305 3.36 0.61 23.24
C THR A 305 4.07 -0.14 24.35
N THR A 306 4.78 0.57 25.24
CA THR A 306 5.20 -0.01 26.52
C THR A 306 3.92 -0.57 27.16
N PRO A 307 3.86 -1.87 27.52
CA PRO A 307 2.74 -2.37 28.31
C PRO A 307 2.56 -1.41 29.48
N ASP A 308 1.33 -0.97 29.76
CA ASP A 308 1.05 -0.12 30.91
C ASP A 308 1.80 -0.70 32.10
N GLN A 309 2.84 0.01 32.52
CA GLN A 309 3.50 -0.30 33.77
C GLN A 309 2.36 -0.22 34.78
N PRO A 310 1.98 -1.31 35.48
CA PRO A 310 0.88 -1.21 36.42
C PRO A 310 1.21 -0.05 37.34
N HIS A 311 0.28 0.89 37.48
CA HIS A 311 0.40 1.98 38.41
C HIS A 311 0.35 1.42 39.85
N THR A 312 1.33 0.63 40.27
CA THR A 312 1.61 0.40 41.67
C THR A 312 2.34 1.64 42.18
N GLY A 313 1.59 2.69 42.49
CA GLY A 313 2.22 3.93 42.93
C GLY A 313 1.35 5.14 43.22
N ALA A 314 0.02 5.04 43.35
CA ALA A 314 -0.79 6.15 43.90
C ALA A 314 -0.94 6.07 45.44
N ASP A 315 -0.74 4.90 46.06
CA ASP A 315 -0.95 4.72 47.51
C ASP A 315 0.32 4.73 48.38
N VAL A 316 1.52 4.80 47.78
CA VAL A 316 2.76 4.87 48.59
C VAL A 316 3.02 6.29 49.12
N GLN A 317 2.51 7.34 48.47
CA GLN A 317 2.64 8.69 49.01
C GLN A 317 1.78 8.89 50.27
N GLN A 318 0.53 8.41 50.31
CA GLN A 318 -0.28 8.52 51.55
C GLN A 318 0.31 7.68 52.70
N ALA A 319 0.86 6.49 52.42
CA ALA A 319 1.54 5.69 53.45
C ALA A 319 2.83 6.36 53.98
N ALA A 320 3.59 7.05 53.12
CA ALA A 320 4.81 7.76 53.51
C ALA A 320 4.52 8.99 54.40
N TRP A 321 3.45 9.75 54.13
CA TRP A 321 3.06 10.89 54.98
C TRP A 321 2.54 10.45 56.36
N ILE A 322 1.83 9.31 56.45
CA ILE A 322 1.36 8.77 57.73
C ILE A 322 2.54 8.31 58.61
N ALA A 323 3.57 7.68 58.03
CA ALA A 323 4.75 7.25 58.78
C ALA A 323 5.59 8.44 59.31
N VAL A 324 5.74 9.51 58.51
CA VAL A 324 6.47 10.73 58.93
C VAL A 324 5.70 11.49 60.02
N ALA A 325 4.37 11.57 59.96
CA ALA A 325 3.56 12.21 60.99
C ALA A 325 3.61 11.47 62.34
N ILE A 326 3.62 10.12 62.33
CA ILE A 326 3.72 9.31 63.55
C ILE A 326 5.12 9.44 64.20
N LEU A 327 6.20 9.46 63.39
CA LEU A 327 7.57 9.66 63.89
C LEU A 327 7.78 11.09 64.42
N GLY A 328 7.20 12.10 63.80
CA GLY A 328 7.25 13.50 64.25
C GLY A 328 6.57 13.71 65.60
N ALA A 329 5.39 13.13 65.82
CA ALA A 329 4.67 13.22 67.10
C ALA A 329 5.42 12.52 68.25
N GLY A 330 6.06 11.38 67.98
CA GLY A 330 6.88 10.66 68.96
C GLY A 330 8.11 11.45 69.42
N LEU A 331 8.78 12.17 68.51
CA LEU A 331 9.95 13.00 68.84
C LEU A 331 9.58 14.21 69.73
N VAL A 332 8.42 14.84 69.48
CA VAL A 332 7.95 15.97 70.28
C VAL A 332 7.60 15.54 71.72
N LEU A 333 6.97 14.37 71.90
CA LEU A 333 6.68 13.81 73.23
C LEU A 333 7.96 13.49 74.02
N LEU A 334 8.99 12.95 73.36
CA LEU A 334 10.29 12.68 74.01
C LEU A 334 11.03 13.96 74.40
N ILE A 335 10.94 15.02 73.60
CA ILE A 335 11.55 16.32 73.94
C ILE A 335 10.84 16.94 75.15
N VAL A 336 9.49 16.98 75.15
CA VAL A 336 8.71 17.53 76.27
C VAL A 336 8.95 16.74 77.57
N ALA A 337 9.06 15.42 77.50
CA ALA A 337 9.39 14.59 78.67
C ALA A 337 10.79 14.90 79.23
N LYS A 338 11.79 15.13 78.36
CA LYS A 338 13.17 15.47 78.78
C LYS A 338 13.25 16.87 79.41
N THR A 339 12.50 17.85 78.93
CA THR A 339 12.45 19.20 79.53
C THR A 339 11.66 19.21 80.84
N ALA A 340 10.62 18.38 80.98
CA ALA A 340 9.88 18.24 82.24
C ALA A 340 10.72 17.57 83.34
N LEU A 341 11.53 16.56 82.99
CA LEU A 341 12.42 15.87 83.93
C LEU A 341 13.62 16.72 84.37
N ARG A 342 14.17 17.58 83.49
CA ARG A 342 15.27 18.51 83.86
C ARG A 342 14.83 19.70 84.73
N LYS A 343 13.54 20.00 84.83
CA LYS A 343 13.03 21.04 85.75
C LYS A 343 12.67 20.50 87.15
N ARG A 344 12.82 19.19 87.39
CA ARG A 344 12.53 18.53 88.68
C ARG A 344 13.78 17.91 89.33
N ALA A 345 14.98 18.24 88.84
CA ALA A 345 16.27 17.91 89.46
C ALA A 345 16.98 19.20 89.84
#